data_AF-A0A523ZQN7-F1
#
_entry.id   AF-A0A523ZQN7-F1
#
_cell.length_a   1.000
_cell.length_b   1.000
_cell.length_c   1.000
_cell.angle_alpha   90.00
_cell.angle_beta   90.00
_cell.angle_gamma   90.00
#
_symmetry.space_group_name_H-M   'P 1'
#
loop_
_entity.id
_entity.type
_entity.pdbx_description
1 polymer ?
#
loop_
_entity_poly.entity_id
_entity_poly.type
_entity_poly.pdbx_seq_one_letter_code
_entity_poly.pdbx_strand_id
1 'polypeptide(L)'
;MAISWVLCWILFGFKAGLLCLLISVPLVGVLGPFAGGWVGAIMKSVSSVWMFAVPAFFAWRKGGTNRLLENKWSYVFSGILAIVVRDIVCIFFNLYFALPVFFGMTIDDIVFMFSTPGFLSFVGHSLGLVGLGAYVIEVAFWNTIQGILDIYVSLIIGVIILRRFPEIMNK
;
A
#
# COMPACT_ATOMS: atom_id res chain seq x y z
N MET A 1 4.35 0.37 -5.35
CA MET A 1 5.01 1.43 -4.56
C MET A 1 4.27 2.73 -4.78
N ALA A 2 3.81 3.32 -3.68
CA ALA A 2 2.92 4.47 -3.58
C ALA A 2 3.67 5.77 -3.30
N ILE A 3 5.02 5.76 -3.38
CA ILE A 3 5.90 6.85 -2.94
C ILE A 3 5.47 8.21 -3.51
N SER A 4 5.23 8.28 -4.82
CA SER A 4 4.80 9.51 -5.49
C SER A 4 3.46 10.04 -4.95
N TRP A 5 2.53 9.17 -4.59
CA TRP A 5 1.19 9.54 -4.14
C TRP A 5 1.20 10.05 -2.70
N VAL A 6 1.95 9.36 -1.83
CA VAL A 6 2.17 9.78 -0.44
C VAL A 6 2.96 11.09 -0.42
N LEU A 7 3.95 11.26 -1.29
CA LEU A 7 4.70 12.51 -1.43
C LEU A 7 3.81 13.67 -1.90
N CYS A 8 2.97 13.45 -2.92
CA CYS A 8 1.99 14.46 -3.36
C CYS A 8 1.02 14.83 -2.25
N TRP A 9 0.60 13.88 -1.42
CA TRP A 9 -0.22 14.16 -0.25
C TRP A 9 0.52 14.99 0.80
N ILE A 10 1.78 14.65 1.11
CA ILE A 10 2.61 15.42 2.07
C ILE A 10 2.79 16.87 1.61
N LEU A 11 3.03 17.10 0.32
CA LEU A 11 3.37 18.41 -0.22
C LEU A 11 2.14 19.27 -0.58
N PHE A 12 1.06 18.67 -1.09
CA PHE A 12 -0.07 19.40 -1.68
C PHE A 12 -1.42 19.00 -1.09
N GLY A 13 -1.45 18.08 -0.12
CA GLY A 13 -2.66 17.64 0.56
C GLY A 13 -3.45 16.53 -0.14
N PHE A 14 -4.57 16.14 0.46
CA PHE A 14 -5.31 14.93 0.08
C PHE A 14 -5.87 14.96 -1.36
N LYS A 15 -6.39 16.11 -1.80
CA LYS A 15 -6.93 16.26 -3.15
C LYS A 15 -5.86 16.00 -4.22
N ALA A 16 -4.65 16.53 -4.01
CA ALA A 16 -3.54 16.34 -4.93
C ALA A 16 -3.02 14.89 -4.95
N GLY A 17 -2.93 14.25 -3.78
CA GLY A 17 -2.59 12.82 -3.69
C GLY A 17 -3.60 11.95 -4.44
N LEU A 18 -4.91 12.23 -4.28
CA LEU A 18 -5.96 11.50 -4.97
C LEU A 18 -5.92 11.71 -6.49
N LEU A 19 -5.70 12.94 -6.96
CA LEU A 19 -5.53 13.24 -8.39
C LEU A 19 -4.30 12.51 -8.97
N CYS A 20 -3.19 12.48 -8.24
CA CYS A 20 -1.99 11.76 -8.65
C CYS A 20 -2.25 10.27 -8.82
N LEU A 21 -3.01 9.66 -7.89
CA LEU A 21 -3.46 8.27 -7.99
C LEU A 21 -4.35 8.07 -9.22
N LEU A 22 -5.38 8.90 -9.41
CA LEU A 22 -6.34 8.76 -10.52
C LEU A 22 -5.69 8.89 -11.90
N ILE A 23 -4.66 9.72 -12.05
CA ILE A 23 -3.94 9.88 -13.31
C ILE A 23 -2.99 8.70 -13.56
N SER A 24 -2.30 8.24 -12.52
CA SER A 24 -1.25 7.22 -12.66
C SER A 24 -1.76 5.79 -12.69
N VAL A 25 -2.91 5.48 -12.09
CA VAL A 25 -3.48 4.12 -12.08
C VAL A 25 -3.83 3.62 -13.50
N PRO A 26 -4.52 4.39 -14.36
CA PRO A 26 -4.72 4.02 -15.75
C PRO A 26 -3.41 3.82 -16.51
N LEU A 27 -2.42 4.68 -16.25
CA LEU A 27 -1.10 4.59 -16.87
C LEU A 27 -0.39 3.28 -16.50
N VAL A 28 -0.51 2.84 -15.25
CA VAL A 28 0.01 1.54 -14.79
C VAL A 28 -0.72 0.38 -15.49
N GLY A 29 -2.04 0.48 -15.68
CA GLY A 29 -2.81 -0.56 -16.37
C GLY A 29 -2.44 -0.72 -17.84
N VAL A 30 -2.09 0.38 -18.52
CA VAL A 30 -1.70 0.38 -19.94
C VAL A 30 -0.23 -0.01 -20.14
N LEU A 31 0.68 0.49 -19.29
CA LEU A 31 2.12 0.24 -19.42
C LEU A 31 2.60 -1.06 -18.73
N GLY A 32 1.75 -1.67 -17.89
CA GLY A 32 2.06 -2.88 -17.13
C GLY A 32 1.33 -4.17 -17.56
N PRO A 33 1.18 -4.51 -18.86
CA PRO A 33 0.53 -5.76 -19.26
C PRO A 33 1.28 -7.00 -18.73
N PHE A 34 2.59 -6.92 -18.48
CA PHE A 34 3.38 -8.00 -17.85
C PHE A 34 3.21 -8.09 -16.32
N ALA A 35 2.60 -7.09 -15.67
CA ALA A 35 2.49 -6.98 -14.21
C ALA A 35 1.03 -7.06 -13.70
N GLY A 36 0.12 -7.63 -14.50
CA GLY A 36 -1.29 -7.79 -14.12
C GLY A 36 -2.29 -7.01 -14.95
N GLY A 37 -1.86 -6.17 -15.90
CA GLY A 37 -2.74 -5.34 -16.72
C GLY A 37 -3.72 -4.51 -15.89
N TRP A 38 -5.00 -4.52 -16.27
CA TRP A 38 -6.05 -3.79 -15.55
C TRP A 38 -6.30 -4.32 -14.12
N VAL A 39 -6.12 -5.63 -13.88
CA VAL A 39 -6.22 -6.24 -12.54
C VAL A 39 -5.12 -5.70 -11.65
N GLY A 40 -3.89 -5.65 -12.16
CA GLY A 40 -2.74 -5.07 -11.48
C GLY A 40 -2.94 -3.59 -11.15
N ALA A 41 -3.57 -2.82 -12.05
CA ALA A 41 -3.91 -1.42 -11.80
C ALA A 41 -4.87 -1.25 -10.61
N ILE A 42 -5.94 -2.05 -10.56
CA ILE A 42 -6.91 -2.04 -9.45
C ILE A 42 -6.25 -2.48 -8.14
N MET A 43 -5.49 -3.57 -8.16
CA MET A 43 -4.79 -4.07 -6.98
C MET A 43 -3.80 -3.05 -6.43
N LYS A 44 -3.11 -2.33 -7.32
CA LYS A 44 -2.17 -1.28 -6.92
C LYS A 44 -2.90 -0.07 -6.34
N SER A 45 -4.02 0.36 -6.92
CA SER A 45 -4.80 1.48 -6.36
C SER A 45 -5.35 1.14 -4.98
N VAL A 46 -5.95 -0.05 -4.84
CA VAL A 46 -6.60 -0.49 -3.61
C VAL A 46 -5.59 -0.71 -2.49
N SER A 47 -4.42 -1.30 -2.78
CA SER A 47 -3.36 -1.49 -1.76
C SER A 47 -2.75 -0.18 -1.28
N SER A 48 -2.67 0.83 -2.13
CA SER A 48 -1.86 2.03 -1.87
C SER A 48 -2.66 3.25 -1.42
N VAL A 49 -3.98 3.31 -1.68
CA VAL A 49 -4.82 4.45 -1.30
C VAL A 49 -4.80 4.69 0.22
N TRP A 50 -4.76 3.61 1.00
CA TRP A 50 -4.76 3.67 2.46
C TRP A 50 -3.50 4.33 3.03
N MET A 51 -2.38 4.25 2.29
CA MET A 51 -1.08 4.79 2.70
C MET A 51 -1.09 6.33 2.83
N PHE A 52 -2.00 7.02 2.14
CA PHE A 52 -2.19 8.46 2.30
C PHE A 52 -3.58 8.83 2.84
N ALA A 53 -4.61 8.01 2.61
CA ALA A 53 -5.96 8.30 3.11
C ALA A 53 -6.08 8.21 4.64
N VAL A 54 -5.47 7.19 5.27
CA VAL A 54 -5.51 7.05 6.73
C VAL A 54 -4.74 8.19 7.40
N PRO A 55 -3.48 8.50 7.03
CA PRO A 55 -2.78 9.67 7.57
C PRO A 55 -3.51 10.99 7.29
N ALA A 56 -4.13 11.16 6.11
CA ALA A 56 -4.92 12.35 5.78
C ALA A 56 -6.12 12.54 6.73
N PHE A 57 -6.81 11.46 7.09
CA PHE A 57 -7.92 11.51 8.04
C PHE A 57 -7.46 11.98 9.42
N PHE A 58 -6.32 11.49 9.91
CA PHE A 58 -5.73 11.95 11.18
C PHE A 58 -5.24 13.41 11.08
N ALA A 59 -4.66 13.81 9.95
CA ALA A 59 -4.25 15.19 9.70
C ALA A 59 -5.45 16.15 9.73
N TRP A 60 -6.57 15.78 9.10
CA TRP A 60 -7.79 16.58 9.12
C TRP A 60 -8.33 16.76 10.54
N ARG A 61 -8.35 15.69 11.35
CA ARG A 61 -8.81 15.75 12.74
C ARG A 61 -7.90 16.58 13.66
N LYS A 62 -6.59 16.66 13.37
CA LYS A 62 -5.59 17.37 14.18
C LYS A 62 -5.30 18.80 13.70
N GLY A 63 -6.01 19.30 12.69
CA GLY A 63 -5.87 20.69 12.21
C GLY A 63 -4.77 20.91 11.18
N GLY A 64 -4.39 19.88 10.41
CA GLY A 64 -3.52 20.00 9.24
C GLY A 64 -2.37 18.99 9.18
N THR A 65 -1.78 18.84 7.99
CA THR A 65 -0.65 17.91 7.74
C THR A 65 0.58 18.28 8.56
N ASN A 66 0.88 19.58 8.73
CA ASN A 66 2.03 20.06 9.49
C ASN A 66 1.99 19.60 10.96
N ARG A 67 0.82 19.72 11.60
CA ARG A 67 0.63 19.34 13.01
C ARG A 67 0.67 17.82 13.23
N LEU A 68 0.33 17.03 12.20
CA LEU A 68 0.53 15.59 12.22
C LEU A 68 2.01 15.22 12.10
N LEU A 69 2.75 15.89 11.20
CA LEU A 69 4.18 15.66 10.98
C LEU A 69 5.05 16.12 12.16
N GLU A 70 4.66 17.18 12.86
CA GLU A 70 5.32 17.62 14.10
C GLU A 70 5.22 16.56 15.21
N ASN A 71 4.09 15.85 15.28
CA ASN A 71 3.87 14.81 16.27
C ASN A 71 4.27 13.43 15.74
N LYS A 72 5.55 13.08 15.94
CA LYS A 72 6.14 11.78 15.52
C LYS A 72 5.27 10.58 15.89
N TRP A 73 4.72 10.54 17.10
CA TRP A 73 3.87 9.44 17.57
C TRP A 73 2.58 9.33 16.77
N SER A 74 1.96 10.46 16.46
CA SER A 74 0.73 10.48 15.67
C SER A 74 0.96 10.05 14.22
N TYR A 75 2.08 10.47 13.64
CA TYR A 75 2.46 10.05 12.29
C TYR A 75 2.73 8.54 12.24
N VAL A 76 3.57 8.04 13.15
CA VAL A 76 3.89 6.60 13.24
C VAL A 76 2.62 5.77 13.47
N PHE A 77 1.76 6.17 14.40
CA PHE A 77 0.51 5.47 14.67
C PHE A 77 -0.41 5.46 13.44
N SER A 78 -0.56 6.59 12.75
CA SER A 78 -1.37 6.65 11.53
C SER A 78 -0.78 5.81 10.39
N GLY A 79 0.55 5.71 10.30
CA GLY A 79 1.24 4.88 9.32
C GLY A 79 1.09 3.39 9.61
N ILE A 80 1.22 2.96 10.86
CA ILE A 80 0.96 1.58 11.28
C ILE A 80 -0.49 1.20 10.96
N LEU A 81 -1.45 2.05 11.30
CA LEU A 81 -2.85 1.80 11.00
C LEU A 81 -3.11 1.72 9.49
N ALA A 82 -2.45 2.57 8.69
CA ALA A 82 -2.53 2.51 7.23
C ALA A 82 -2.04 1.17 6.67
N ILE A 83 -0.92 0.65 7.19
CA ILE A 83 -0.37 -0.66 6.81
C ILE A 83 -1.34 -1.78 7.19
N VAL A 84 -1.88 -1.77 8.42
CA VAL A 84 -2.82 -2.80 8.87
C VAL A 84 -4.08 -2.83 7.98
N VAL A 85 -4.66 -1.67 7.68
CA VAL A 85 -5.83 -1.58 6.79
C VAL A 85 -5.49 -2.09 5.39
N ARG A 86 -4.33 -1.69 4.86
CA ARG A 86 -3.83 -2.18 3.57
C ARG A 86 -3.72 -3.70 3.57
N ASP A 87 -3.10 -4.30 4.58
CA ASP A 87 -2.85 -5.75 4.62
C ASP A 87 -4.18 -6.51 4.64
N ILE A 88 -5.13 -6.10 5.47
CA ILE A 88 -6.48 -6.68 5.52
C ILE A 88 -7.14 -6.61 4.15
N VAL A 89 -7.18 -5.42 3.54
CA VAL A 89 -7.81 -5.22 2.23
C VAL A 89 -7.11 -6.05 1.16
N CYS A 90 -5.77 -6.10 1.17
CA CYS A 90 -4.98 -6.89 0.23
C CYS A 90 -5.25 -8.39 0.38
N ILE A 91 -5.41 -8.92 1.59
CA ILE A 91 -5.75 -10.34 1.81
C ILE A 91 -7.08 -10.67 1.13
N PHE A 92 -8.11 -9.85 1.32
CA PHE A 92 -9.42 -10.09 0.70
C PHE A 92 -9.38 -9.92 -0.82
N PHE A 93 -8.81 -8.82 -1.31
CA PHE A 93 -8.75 -8.54 -2.74
C PHE A 93 -7.86 -9.53 -3.49
N ASN A 94 -6.77 -10.02 -2.90
CA ASN A 94 -5.97 -11.05 -3.55
C ASN A 94 -6.73 -12.38 -3.64
N LEU A 95 -7.50 -12.75 -2.61
CA LEU A 95 -8.16 -14.06 -2.54
C LEU A 95 -9.39 -14.13 -3.44
N TYR A 96 -10.20 -13.07 -3.43
CA TYR A 96 -11.49 -13.05 -4.13
C TYR A 96 -11.43 -12.38 -5.50
N PHE A 97 -10.41 -11.57 -5.79
CA PHE A 97 -10.32 -10.81 -7.03
C PHE A 97 -9.04 -11.09 -7.81
N ALA A 98 -7.85 -10.82 -7.26
CA ALA A 98 -6.62 -10.89 -8.04
C ALA A 98 -6.31 -12.32 -8.51
N LEU A 99 -6.26 -13.30 -7.60
CA LEU A 99 -5.91 -14.68 -7.95
C LEU A 99 -6.97 -15.34 -8.84
N PRO A 100 -8.29 -15.24 -8.54
CA PRO A 100 -9.31 -15.82 -9.41
C PRO A 100 -9.37 -15.18 -10.80
N VAL A 101 -9.27 -13.84 -10.89
CA VAL A 101 -9.38 -13.13 -12.18
C VAL A 101 -8.12 -13.27 -13.01
N PHE A 102 -6.94 -13.29 -12.38
CA PHE A 102 -5.67 -13.35 -13.10
C PHE A 102 -5.26 -14.78 -13.49
N PHE A 103 -5.48 -15.75 -12.61
CA PHE A 103 -5.05 -17.14 -12.83
C PHE A 103 -6.22 -18.12 -13.10
N GLY A 104 -7.47 -17.68 -12.98
CA GLY A 104 -8.64 -18.56 -13.16
C GLY A 104 -8.82 -19.60 -12.05
N MET A 105 -8.17 -19.40 -10.89
CA MET A 105 -8.17 -20.36 -9.78
C MET A 105 -9.39 -20.18 -8.88
N THR A 106 -9.95 -21.29 -8.39
CA THR A 106 -10.94 -21.27 -7.30
C THR A 106 -10.27 -21.04 -5.95
N ILE A 107 -11.05 -20.73 -4.91
CA ILE A 107 -10.51 -20.56 -3.55
C ILE A 107 -9.86 -21.87 -3.07
N ASP A 108 -10.45 -23.02 -3.40
CA ASP A 108 -9.89 -24.33 -3.04
C ASP A 108 -8.54 -24.58 -3.73
N ASP A 109 -8.40 -24.20 -5.01
CA ASP A 109 -7.13 -24.28 -5.73
C ASP A 109 -6.06 -23.38 -5.11
N ILE A 110 -6.44 -22.19 -4.65
CA ILE A 110 -5.53 -21.26 -3.96
C ILE A 110 -5.05 -21.88 -2.64
N VAL A 111 -5.96 -22.43 -1.83
CA VAL A 111 -5.59 -23.09 -0.58
C VAL A 111 -4.71 -24.32 -0.83
N PHE A 112 -4.98 -25.07 -1.89
CA PHE A 112 -4.16 -26.20 -2.31
C PHE A 112 -2.76 -25.76 -2.76
N MET A 113 -2.66 -24.68 -3.53
CA MET A 113 -1.38 -24.08 -3.94
C MET A 113 -0.53 -23.70 -2.73
N PHE A 114 -1.11 -23.01 -1.74
CA PHE A 114 -0.43 -22.64 -0.51
C PHE A 114 -0.23 -23.79 0.49
N SER A 115 -0.73 -24.99 0.19
CA SER A 115 -0.44 -26.23 0.93
C SER A 115 0.66 -27.06 0.27
N THR A 116 1.07 -26.71 -0.95
CA THR A 116 2.05 -27.46 -1.73
C THR A 116 3.46 -26.91 -1.50
N PRO A 117 4.43 -27.72 -1.05
CA PRO A 117 5.80 -27.27 -0.73
C PRO A 117 6.50 -26.51 -1.87
N GLY A 118 6.19 -26.82 -3.14
CA GLY A 118 6.79 -26.15 -4.29
C GLY A 118 6.36 -24.69 -4.51
N PHE A 119 5.23 -24.26 -3.92
CA PHE A 119 4.67 -22.91 -4.09
C PHE A 119 4.69 -22.08 -2.80
N LEU A 120 5.04 -22.70 -1.67
CA LEU A 120 5.29 -22.01 -0.42
C LEU A 120 6.55 -21.15 -0.54
N SER A 121 6.45 -19.90 -0.12
CA SER A 121 7.59 -18.99 -0.05
C SER A 121 8.53 -19.37 1.10
N PHE A 122 9.67 -18.69 1.19
CA PHE A 122 10.56 -18.77 2.35
C PHE A 122 9.82 -18.52 3.68
N VAL A 123 8.87 -17.58 3.72
CA VAL A 123 8.10 -17.27 4.93
C VAL A 123 7.15 -18.40 5.31
N GLY A 124 6.46 -18.99 4.32
CA GLY A 124 5.61 -20.16 4.54
C GLY A 124 6.39 -21.38 5.03
N HIS A 125 7.53 -21.67 4.39
CA HIS A 125 8.41 -22.79 4.77
C HIS A 125 9.02 -22.63 6.16
N SER A 126 9.53 -21.44 6.48
CA SER A 126 10.21 -21.17 7.76
C SER A 126 9.27 -21.22 8.97
N LEU A 127 7.98 -20.92 8.78
CA LEU A 127 6.97 -20.96 9.84
C LEU A 127 6.19 -22.28 9.88
N GLY A 128 6.42 -23.20 8.92
CA GLY A 128 5.68 -24.46 8.81
C GLY A 128 4.18 -24.27 8.57
N LEU A 129 3.78 -23.14 7.99
CA LEU A 129 2.38 -22.81 7.73
C LEU A 129 1.93 -23.41 6.40
N VAL A 130 0.67 -23.84 6.34
CA VAL A 130 0.07 -24.40 5.12
C VAL A 130 -1.33 -23.83 4.88
N GLY A 131 -1.78 -23.86 3.63
CA GLY A 131 -3.13 -23.48 3.23
C GLY A 131 -3.43 -22.01 3.46
N LEU A 132 -4.61 -21.72 4.01
CA LEU A 132 -5.09 -20.34 4.17
C LEU A 132 -4.23 -19.51 5.14
N GLY A 133 -3.64 -20.15 6.15
CA GLY A 133 -2.71 -19.48 7.08
C GLY A 133 -1.43 -19.02 6.37
N ALA A 134 -0.85 -19.86 5.52
CA ALA A 134 0.32 -19.50 4.71
C ALA A 134 0.00 -18.36 3.74
N TYR A 135 -1.16 -18.41 3.07
CA TYR A 135 -1.62 -17.34 2.19
C TYR A 135 -1.74 -15.99 2.91
N VAL A 136 -2.44 -15.95 4.06
CA VAL A 136 -2.67 -14.72 4.81
C VAL A 136 -1.35 -14.09 5.25
N ILE A 137 -0.44 -14.89 5.80
CA ILE A 137 0.86 -14.41 6.26
C ILE A 137 1.72 -13.93 5.10
N GLU A 138 1.72 -14.63 3.97
CA GLU A 138 2.46 -14.24 2.78
C GLU A 138 2.02 -12.87 2.27
N VAL A 139 0.71 -12.70 2.07
CA VAL A 139 0.14 -11.46 1.56
C VAL A 139 0.36 -10.32 2.53
N ALA A 140 0.15 -10.55 3.84
CA ALA A 140 0.40 -9.55 4.86
C ALA A 140 1.88 -9.15 4.90
N PHE A 141 2.79 -10.11 4.92
CA PHE A 141 4.23 -9.86 5.01
C PHE A 141 4.75 -8.97 3.87
N TRP A 142 4.44 -9.33 2.62
CA TRP A 142 4.89 -8.54 1.47
C TRP A 142 4.26 -7.15 1.42
N ASN A 143 2.98 -7.02 1.79
CA ASN A 143 2.31 -5.73 1.83
C ASN A 143 2.77 -4.85 3.00
N THR A 144 3.08 -5.44 4.15
CA THR A 144 3.71 -4.76 5.29
C THR A 144 5.07 -4.19 4.87
N ILE A 145 5.97 -4.99 4.30
CA ILE A 145 7.29 -4.52 3.85
C ILE A 145 7.13 -3.37 2.85
N GLN A 146 6.28 -3.54 1.85
CA GLN A 146 6.05 -2.50 0.86
C GLN A 146 5.45 -1.23 1.48
N GLY A 147 4.53 -1.37 2.44
CA GLY A 147 3.93 -0.25 3.16
C GLY A 147 4.93 0.52 4.02
N ILE A 148 5.82 -0.20 4.72
CA ILE A 148 6.93 0.41 5.47
C ILE A 148 7.81 1.22 4.52
N LEU A 149 8.27 0.62 3.41
CA LEU A 149 9.09 1.32 2.42
C LEU A 149 8.39 2.56 1.85
N ASP A 150 7.10 2.44 1.50
CA ASP A 150 6.31 3.55 0.97
C ASP A 150 6.23 4.72 1.97
N ILE A 151 6.01 4.47 3.27
CA ILE A 151 5.95 5.52 4.30
C ILE A 151 7.31 6.15 4.57
N TYR A 152 8.35 5.33 4.78
CA TYR A 152 9.67 5.82 5.17
C TYR A 152 10.34 6.60 4.04
N VAL A 153 10.32 6.05 2.82
CA VAL A 153 10.94 6.72 1.67
C VAL A 153 10.22 8.03 1.36
N SER A 154 8.88 8.04 1.40
CA SER A 154 8.10 9.26 1.16
C SER A 154 8.36 10.32 2.23
N LEU A 155 8.47 9.92 3.51
CA LEU A 155 8.79 10.85 4.59
C LEU A 155 10.19 11.45 4.42
N ILE A 156 11.20 10.63 4.13
CA ILE A 156 12.57 11.09 3.93
C ILE A 156 12.62 12.11 2.78
N ILE A 157 12.04 11.77 1.63
CA ILE A 157 12.00 12.66 0.46
C ILE A 157 11.21 13.93 0.79
N GLY A 158 10.04 13.80 1.42
CA GLY A 158 9.22 14.93 1.81
C GLY A 158 9.95 15.91 2.73
N VAL A 159 10.62 15.41 3.78
CA VAL A 159 11.40 16.24 4.70
C VAL A 159 12.58 16.92 3.99
N ILE A 160 13.27 16.24 3.09
CA ILE A 160 14.36 16.84 2.31
C ILE A 160 13.84 18.00 1.44
N ILE A 161 12.72 17.79 0.74
CA ILE A 161 12.10 18.83 -0.10
C ILE A 161 11.67 20.02 0.75
N LEU A 162 10.96 19.79 1.86
CA LEU A 162 10.47 20.86 2.73
C LEU A 162 11.61 21.67 3.38
N ARG A 163 12.74 21.03 3.70
CA ARG A 163 13.94 21.71 4.19
C ARG A 163 14.63 22.54 3.11
N ARG A 164 14.62 22.08 1.86
CA ARG A 164 15.29 22.75 0.74
C ARG A 164 14.44 23.86 0.13
N PHE A 165 13.13 23.72 0.16
CA PHE A 165 12.15 24.62 -0.45
C PHE A 165 11.01 24.95 0.55
N PRO A 166 11.30 25.73 1.61
CA PRO A 166 10.31 26.05 2.65
C PRO A 166 9.10 26.84 2.12
N GLU A 167 9.25 27.54 1.00
CA GLU A 167 8.20 28.29 0.30
C GLU A 167 6.99 27.43 -0.08
N ILE A 168 7.16 26.11 -0.22
CA ILE A 168 6.09 25.16 -0.54
C ILE A 168 5.08 25.05 0.62
N MET A 169 5.49 25.33 1.87
CA MET A 169 4.61 25.27 3.04
C MET A 169 3.83 26.56 3.33
N ASN A 170 4.17 27.67 2.68
CA ASN A 170 3.56 28.99 2.92
C ASN A 170 2.33 29.27 2.03
N LYS A 171 1.65 28.23 1.56
CA LYS A 171 0.41 28.34 0.77
C LYS A 171 -0.81 27.93 1.57
#